data_AF-A0A960FPM8-F1
#
_entry.id   AF-A0A960FPM8-F1
#
_cell.length_a   1.000
_cell.length_b   1.000
_cell.length_c   1.000
_cell.angle_alpha   90.00
_cell.angle_beta   90.00
_cell.angle_gamma   90.00
#
_symmetry.space_group_name_H-M   'P 1'
#
loop_
_entity.id
_entity.type
_entity.pdbx_description
1 polymer ?
#
loop_
_entity_poly.entity_id
_entity_poly.type
_entity_poly.pdbx_seq_one_letter_code
_entity_poly.pdbx_strand_id
1 'polypeptide(L)'
;NWQWVAGCGADASPFVRVFNPVTQSRKFDPTGAYLRQWVPELAALGPDAIHAPWEASDEELAAAGIVLGRDYPRPVVDHGEARERALIAYKSVDAPDDGASAPDVSDGPEAEADDDRVADGEPDAD
;
A
#
# COMPACT_ATOMS: atom_id res chain seq x y z
N ASN A 1 -0.37 25.67 2.03
CA ASN A 1 -1.55 25.13 1.34
C ASN A 1 -1.67 23.65 1.69
N TRP A 2 -2.21 23.31 2.87
CA TRP A 2 -2.29 21.93 3.36
C TRP A 2 -3.53 21.18 2.84
N GLN A 3 -4.66 21.88 2.70
CA GLN A 3 -5.91 21.33 2.19
C GLN A 3 -5.75 20.77 0.77
N TRP A 4 -5.12 21.53 -0.11
CA TRP A 4 -4.83 21.10 -1.48
C TRP A 4 -3.92 19.85 -1.55
N VAL A 5 -2.86 19.81 -0.74
CA VAL A 5 -1.89 18.69 -0.71
C VAL A 5 -2.52 17.42 -0.15
N ALA A 6 -3.34 17.55 0.88
CA ALA A 6 -4.07 16.43 1.48
C ALA A 6 -5.26 15.96 0.61
N GLY A 7 -5.60 16.69 -0.45
CA GLY A 7 -6.77 16.40 -1.28
C GLY A 7 -8.08 16.58 -0.52
N CYS A 8 -8.12 17.42 0.52
CA CYS A 8 -9.34 17.74 1.26
C CYS A 8 -9.80 19.17 0.95
N GLY A 9 -11.11 19.37 0.80
CA GLY A 9 -11.71 20.69 0.55
C GLY A 9 -12.14 20.93 -0.91
N ALA A 10 -12.60 22.15 -1.18
CA ALA A 10 -13.31 22.50 -2.42
C ALA A 10 -12.42 22.59 -3.68
N ASP A 11 -11.10 22.68 -3.52
CA ASP A 11 -10.11 22.80 -4.61
C ASP A 11 -9.04 21.69 -4.52
N ALA A 12 -9.48 20.49 -4.14
CA ALA A 12 -8.60 19.34 -4.04
C ALA A 12 -8.14 18.83 -5.42
N SER A 13 -6.95 18.22 -5.48
CA SER A 13 -6.52 17.48 -6.67
C SER A 13 -7.53 16.35 -6.98
N PRO A 14 -8.09 16.28 -8.20
CA PRO A 14 -9.16 15.33 -8.55
C PRO A 14 -8.71 13.86 -8.62
N PHE A 15 -7.41 13.61 -8.46
CA PHE A 15 -6.85 12.26 -8.42
C PHE A 15 -6.10 12.06 -7.10
N VAL A 16 -6.34 10.93 -6.44
CA VAL A 16 -5.52 10.40 -5.34
C VAL A 16 -4.12 10.07 -5.88
N ARG A 17 -3.30 11.11 -6.03
CA ARG A 17 -1.94 11.01 -6.55
C ARG A 17 -0.99 10.81 -5.37
N VAL A 18 -0.59 9.57 -5.16
CA VAL A 18 0.49 9.23 -4.22
C VAL A 18 1.83 9.45 -4.91
N PHE A 19 2.60 10.43 -4.44
CA PHE A 19 3.94 10.70 -4.95
C PHE A 19 4.95 9.70 -4.38
N ASN A 20 5.80 9.15 -5.24
CA ASN A 20 6.95 8.37 -4.80
C ASN A 20 8.15 9.33 -4.60
N PRO A 21 8.66 9.51 -3.38
CA PRO A 21 9.71 10.49 -3.10
C PRO A 21 11.03 10.17 -3.80
N VAL A 22 11.35 8.89 -4.03
CA VAL A 22 12.56 8.48 -4.76
C VAL A 22 12.49 8.93 -6.22
N THR A 23 11.35 8.68 -6.89
CA THR A 23 11.20 9.08 -8.30
C THR A 23 11.09 10.60 -8.45
N GLN A 24 10.47 11.30 -7.50
CA GLN A 24 10.46 12.76 -7.51
C GLN A 24 11.87 13.32 -7.29
N SER A 25 12.63 12.76 -6.35
CA SER A 25 13.99 13.18 -6.06
C SER A 25 14.90 13.02 -7.29
N ARG A 26 14.89 11.85 -7.94
CA ARG A 26 15.65 11.60 -9.18
C ARG A 26 15.27 12.56 -10.32
N LYS A 27 13.98 12.93 -10.41
CA LYS A 27 13.48 13.82 -11.46
C LYS A 27 13.90 15.28 -11.25
N PHE A 28 13.85 15.77 -10.01
CA PHE A 28 14.10 17.19 -9.70
C PHE A 28 15.54 17.49 -9.30
N ASP A 29 16.28 16.50 -8.83
CA ASP A 29 17.68 16.62 -8.44
C ASP A 29 18.48 15.39 -8.91
N PRO A 30 18.68 15.19 -10.22
CA PRO A 30 19.37 14.00 -10.75
C PRO A 30 20.82 13.87 -10.25
N THR A 31 21.41 14.96 -9.77
CA THR A 31 22.76 14.95 -9.20
C THR A 31 22.79 14.63 -7.72
N GLY A 32 21.68 14.81 -7.00
CA GLY A 32 21.62 14.74 -5.55
C GLY A 32 22.23 15.96 -4.84
N ALA A 33 22.44 17.09 -5.51
CA ALA A 33 23.09 18.27 -4.93
C ALA A 33 22.31 18.84 -3.73
N TYR A 34 20.98 18.83 -3.81
CA TYR A 34 20.11 19.25 -2.71
C TYR A 34 20.24 18.27 -1.53
N LEU A 35 20.26 16.96 -1.81
CA LEU A 35 20.43 15.95 -0.78
C LEU A 35 21.80 16.06 -0.09
N ARG A 36 22.89 16.31 -0.82
CA ARG A 36 24.22 16.49 -0.21
C ARG A 36 24.30 17.72 0.70
N GLN A 37 23.55 18.77 0.37
CA GLN A 37 23.51 19.98 1.19
C GLN A 37 22.75 19.77 2.49
N TRP A 38 21.60 19.08 2.44
CA TRP A 38 20.67 18.97 3.57
C TRP A 38 20.79 17.67 4.36
N VAL A 39 21.44 16.66 3.79
CA VAL A 39 21.67 15.33 4.37
C VAL A 39 23.16 14.97 4.16
N PRO A 40 24.08 15.67 4.85
CA PRO A 40 25.52 15.54 4.62
C PRO A 40 26.06 14.13 4.91
N GLU A 41 25.38 13.34 5.74
CA GLU A 41 25.71 11.94 6.01
C GLU A 41 25.63 11.06 4.75
N LEU A 42 24.85 11.46 3.73
CA LEU A 42 24.75 10.76 2.45
C LEU A 42 25.65 11.37 1.37
N ALA A 43 26.42 12.42 1.67
CA ALA A 43 27.11 13.20 0.64
C ALA A 43 28.18 12.41 -0.14
N ALA A 44 28.74 11.37 0.49
CA ALA A 44 29.72 10.48 -0.12
C ALA A 44 29.11 9.46 -1.11
N LEU A 45 27.78 9.31 -1.16
CA LEU A 45 27.12 8.44 -2.11
C LEU A 45 27.10 9.01 -3.53
N GLY A 46 27.14 8.10 -4.50
CA GLY A 46 26.96 8.42 -5.90
C GLY A 46 25.57 9.01 -6.20
N PRO A 47 25.39 9.67 -7.36
CA PRO A 47 24.14 10.32 -7.73
C PRO A 47 22.94 9.36 -7.82
N ASP A 48 23.14 8.08 -8.15
CA ASP A 48 22.03 7.13 -8.20
C ASP A 48 21.65 6.58 -6.81
N ALA A 49 22.67 6.31 -5.98
CA ALA A 49 22.54 5.73 -4.65
C ALA A 49 22.01 6.72 -3.60
N ILE A 50 22.31 8.01 -3.73
CA ILE A 50 21.88 9.04 -2.76
C ILE A 50 20.35 9.17 -2.65
N HIS A 51 19.62 8.84 -3.72
CA HIS A 51 18.15 8.90 -3.75
C HIS A 51 17.48 7.72 -3.04
N ALA A 52 18.17 6.59 -2.93
CA ALA A 52 17.69 5.39 -2.25
C ALA A 52 18.89 4.62 -1.64
N PRO A 53 19.46 5.09 -0.51
CA PRO A 53 20.64 4.46 0.10
C PRO A 53 20.41 3.00 0.50
N TRP A 54 19.17 2.61 0.75
CA TRP A 54 18.79 1.23 1.08
C TRP A 54 18.77 0.27 -0.13
N GLU A 55 18.81 0.80 -1.35
CA GLU A 55 18.96 0.03 -2.60
C GLU A 55 20.43 -0.05 -3.04
N ALA A 56 21.33 0.72 -2.41
CA ALA A 56 22.75 0.74 -2.74
C ALA A 56 23.44 -0.57 -2.32
N SER A 57 24.52 -0.91 -3.02
CA SER A 57 25.32 -2.08 -2.67
C SER A 57 26.07 -1.88 -1.35
N ASP A 58 26.39 -2.99 -0.67
CA ASP A 58 27.17 -2.96 0.57
C ASP A 58 28.55 -2.31 0.37
N GLU A 59 29.14 -2.44 -0.83
CA GLU A 59 30.41 -1.81 -1.20
C GLU A 59 30.30 -0.29 -1.27
N GLU A 60 29.23 0.24 -1.89
CA GLU A 60 28.98 1.68 -1.96
C GLU A 60 28.70 2.29 -0.58
N LEU A 61 27.93 1.58 0.25
CA LEU A 61 27.65 1.98 1.63
C LEU A 61 28.92 1.96 2.48
N ALA A 62 29.76 0.93 2.34
CA ALA A 62 31.04 0.84 3.03
C ALA A 62 32.01 1.93 2.59
N ALA A 63 32.09 2.22 1.28
CA ALA A 63 32.92 3.29 0.73
C ALA A 63 32.48 4.67 1.21
N ALA A 64 31.17 4.87 1.40
CA ALA A 64 30.61 6.10 1.97
C ALA A 64 30.66 6.14 3.51
N GLY A 65 31.03 5.04 4.17
CA GLY A 65 31.05 4.93 5.63
C GLY A 65 29.67 4.91 6.30
N ILE A 66 28.63 4.49 5.57
CA ILE A 66 27.23 4.53 6.02
C ILE A 66 26.78 3.15 6.48
N VAL A 67 26.27 3.06 7.70
CA VAL A 67 25.57 1.88 8.20
C VAL A 67 24.08 2.17 8.33
N LEU A 68 23.27 1.51 7.52
CA LEU A 68 21.81 1.62 7.57
C LEU A 68 21.26 1.14 8.92
N GLY A 69 20.48 2.00 9.57
CA GLY A 69 19.94 1.81 10.92
C GLY A 69 20.78 2.42 12.03
N ARG A 70 22.02 2.88 11.74
CA ARG A 70 22.86 3.64 12.68
C ARG A 70 23.10 5.06 12.19
N ASP A 71 23.68 5.19 11.00
CA ASP A 71 24.10 6.47 10.44
C ASP A 71 23.00 7.08 9.56
N TYR A 72 22.18 6.23 8.92
CA TYR A 72 20.98 6.65 8.19
C TYR A 72 19.87 5.59 8.34
N PRO A 73 18.61 5.97 8.61
CA PRO A 73 17.55 5.01 8.86
C PRO A 73 17.17 4.20 7.61
N ARG A 74 16.64 2.99 7.84
CA ARG A 74 15.94 2.23 6.79
C ARG A 74 14.57 2.85 6.50
N PRO A 75 14.01 2.67 5.30
CA PRO A 75 12.65 3.08 5.00
C PRO A 75 11.66 2.58 6.05
N VAL A 76 10.86 3.50 6.59
CA VAL A 76 9.84 3.17 7.60
C VAL A 76 8.67 2.39 6.97
N VAL A 77 8.38 2.67 5.69
CA VAL A 77 7.35 2.02 4.91
C VAL A 77 7.87 1.69 3.53
N ASP A 78 7.45 0.54 3.00
CA ASP A 78 7.56 0.30 1.57
C ASP A 78 6.55 1.20 0.83
N HIS A 79 7.02 1.95 -0.16
CA HIS A 79 6.17 2.91 -0.87
C HIS A 79 5.12 2.24 -1.76
N GLY A 80 5.38 1.04 -2.27
CA GLY A 80 4.42 0.25 -3.02
C GLY A 80 3.25 -0.18 -2.14
N GLU A 81 3.57 -0.81 -1.00
CA GLU A 81 2.58 -1.24 -0.01
C GLU A 81 1.82 -0.06 0.60
N ALA A 82 2.52 1.04 0.93
CA ALA A 82 1.89 2.24 1.48
C ALA A 82 0.90 2.85 0.48
N ARG A 83 1.24 2.89 -0.80
CA ARG A 83 0.34 3.36 -1.86
C ARG A 83 -0.90 2.48 -1.97
N GLU A 84 -0.73 1.16 -1.94
CA GLU A 84 -1.85 0.22 -2.01
C GLU A 84 -2.80 0.38 -0.82
N ARG A 85 -2.26 0.42 0.40
CA ARG A 85 -3.07 0.68 1.62
C ARG A 85 -3.82 2.01 1.55
N ALA A 86 -3.18 3.06 1.06
CA ALA A 86 -3.82 4.37 0.88
C ALA A 86 -4.97 4.31 -0.13
N LEU A 87 -4.80 3.59 -1.24
CA LEU A 87 -5.85 3.42 -2.25
C LEU A 87 -7.02 2.56 -1.74
N ILE A 88 -6.75 1.52 -0.96
CA ILE A 88 -7.79 0.70 -0.32
C ILE A 88 -8.60 1.56 0.65
N ALA A 89 -7.94 2.30 1.54
CA ALA A 89 -8.61 3.17 2.51
C ALA A 89 -9.42 4.28 1.83
N TYR A 90 -8.93 4.82 0.71
CA TYR A 90 -9.68 5.80 -0.08
C TYR A 90 -10.97 5.18 -0.65
N LYS A 91 -10.89 3.98 -1.25
CA LYS A 91 -12.06 3.28 -1.78
C LYS A 91 -13.10 2.93 -0.72
N SER A 92 -12.69 2.63 0.51
CA SER A 92 -13.64 2.35 1.60
C SER A 92 -14.43 3.58 2.04
N VAL A 93 -13.94 4.79 1.78
CA VAL A 93 -14.64 6.05 2.08
C VAL A 93 -15.52 6.50 0.90
N ASP A 94 -15.16 6.10 -0.32
CA ASP A 94 -15.89 6.40 -1.55
C ASP A 94 -17.06 5.41 -1.81
N ALA A 95 -17.12 4.31 -1.05
CA ALA A 95 -18.26 3.40 -1.06
C ALA A 95 -19.47 4.12 -0.42
N PRO A 96 -20.67 4.07 -1.04
CA PRO A 96 -21.87 4.59 -0.41
C PRO A 96 -22.09 3.93 0.95
N ASP A 97 -22.47 4.73 1.94
CA ASP A 97 -22.95 4.24 3.23
C ASP A 97 -24.31 3.56 3.03
N ASP A 98 -24.29 2.31 2.57
CA ASP A 98 -25.45 1.44 2.65
C ASP A 98 -25.52 1.05 4.13
N GLY A 99 -26.30 1.76 4.94
CA GLY A 99 -26.39 1.57 6.40
C GLY A 99 -26.82 0.15 6.84
N ALA A 100 -25.95 -0.83 6.67
CA ALA A 100 -26.12 -2.22 7.04
C ALA A 100 -25.34 -2.47 8.34
N SER A 101 -26.14 -2.61 9.39
CA SER A 101 -25.78 -2.93 10.77
C SER A 101 -24.69 -4.00 10.90
N ALA A 102 -23.91 -3.89 11.98
CA ALA A 102 -22.89 -4.86 12.40
C ALA A 102 -23.35 -6.32 12.30
N PRO A 103 -22.44 -7.28 12.00
CA PRO A 103 -22.82 -8.69 11.92
C PRO A 103 -23.24 -9.19 13.30
N ASP A 104 -24.53 -9.52 13.43
CA ASP A 104 -25.07 -10.28 14.55
C ASP A 104 -24.51 -11.70 14.50
N VAL A 105 -23.70 -12.04 15.49
CA VAL A 105 -23.11 -13.37 15.63
C VAL A 105 -24.16 -14.26 16.30
N SER A 106 -24.99 -14.91 15.47
CA SER A 106 -25.90 -15.97 15.86
C SER A 106 -25.69 -17.16 14.92
N ASP A 107 -24.70 -17.98 15.25
CA ASP A 107 -24.41 -19.26 14.58
C ASP A 107 -25.07 -20.40 15.38
N GLY A 108 -25.89 -21.21 14.72
CA GLY A 108 -26.49 -22.42 15.29
C GLY A 108 -27.47 -23.11 14.32
N PRO A 109 -27.30 -24.40 13.97
CA PRO A 109 -27.56 -24.89 12.61
C PRO A 109 -28.86 -25.69 12.49
N GLU A 110 -29.50 -25.65 11.32
CA GLU A 110 -30.44 -26.70 10.89
C GLU A 110 -29.87 -27.39 9.65
N ALA A 111 -29.36 -28.60 9.89
CA ALA A 111 -28.97 -29.56 8.89
C ALA A 111 -30.21 -30.22 8.28
N GLU A 112 -30.17 -30.41 6.97
CA GLU A 112 -31.15 -31.19 6.22
C GLU A 112 -31.18 -32.67 6.65
N ALA A 113 -32.37 -33.27 6.65
CA ALA A 113 -32.54 -34.71 6.61
C ALA A 113 -33.82 -35.08 5.84
N ASP A 114 -33.64 -36.02 4.91
CA ASP A 114 -34.61 -36.79 4.13
C ASP A 114 -35.87 -37.22 4.87
N ASP A 115 -37.03 -37.17 4.18
CA ASP A 115 -38.13 -38.12 4.40
C ASP A 115 -38.96 -38.34 3.12
N ASP A 116 -38.60 -39.43 2.45
CA ASP A 116 -39.46 -40.50 1.94
C ASP A 116 -40.81 -40.15 1.28
N ARG A 117 -40.94 -40.47 -0.01
CA ARG A 117 -42.23 -40.80 -0.62
C ARG A 117 -42.11 -41.89 -1.67
N VAL A 118 -42.29 -43.12 -1.18
CA VAL A 118 -42.68 -44.29 -1.96
C VAL A 118 -44.11 -44.11 -2.49
N ALA A 119 -44.33 -44.39 -3.77
CA ALA A 119 -45.59 -44.93 -4.28
C ALA A 119 -45.36 -45.60 -5.66
N ASP A 120 -45.40 -46.94 -5.62
CA ASP A 120 -46.04 -47.87 -6.58
C ASP A 120 -45.50 -47.91 -8.03
N GLY A 121 -44.98 -49.03 -8.57
CA GLY A 121 -45.47 -50.41 -8.44
C GLY A 121 -46.40 -50.72 -9.63
N GLU A 122 -45.83 -51.03 -10.82
CA GLU A 122 -46.00 -52.28 -11.59
C GLU A 122 -46.82 -52.08 -12.91
N PRO A 123 -46.87 -53.02 -13.88
CA PRO A 123 -45.77 -53.74 -14.54
C PRO A 123 -45.98 -53.90 -16.09
N ASP A 124 -44.98 -54.51 -16.76
CA ASP A 124 -45.00 -55.38 -17.97
C ASP A 124 -45.98 -55.13 -19.15
N ALA A 125 -45.44 -55.07 -20.38
CA ALA A 125 -45.73 -56.05 -21.46
C ALA A 125 -45.00 -55.73 -22.79
N ASP A 126 -44.34 -56.78 -23.31
CA ASP A 126 -43.91 -57.11 -24.69
C ASP A 126 -42.92 -56.21 -25.49
#